data_AF-A0A4Z1P4D8-F1
#
_entry.id   AF-A0A4Z1P4D8-F1
#
_cell.length_a   1.000
_cell.length_b   1.000
_cell.length_c   1.000
_cell.angle_alpha   90.00
_cell.angle_beta   90.00
_cell.angle_gamma   90.00
#
_symmetry.space_group_name_H-M   'P 1'
#
loop_
_entity.id
_entity.type
_entity.pdbx_description
1 polymer ?
#
loop_
_entity_poly.entity_id
_entity_poly.type
_entity_poly.pdbx_seq_one_letter_code
_entity_poly.pdbx_strand_id
1 'polypeptide(L)' 'MAGFVFRENRVPHYQRMFQKKDGNRVFMKSPRSKLILYPYFFLMAGTLSSSMYMMGRLVLGHKTWFGQG' A
#
# COMPACT_ATOMS: atom_id res chain seq x y z
N MET A 1 -14.12 8.76 28.56
CA MET A 1 -14.14 7.32 28.18
C MET A 1 -15.49 6.92 27.55
N ALA A 2 -16.01 7.66 26.57
CA ALA A 2 -17.38 7.47 26.05
C ALA A 2 -17.46 6.85 24.64
N GLY A 3 -16.38 6.26 24.14
CA GLY A 3 -16.28 5.78 22.74
C GLY A 3 -16.84 4.38 22.47
N PHE A 4 -17.01 3.55 23.51
CA PHE A 4 -17.39 2.14 23.38
C PHE A 4 -18.76 1.78 23.97
N VAL A 5 -19.38 2.68 24.74
CA VAL A 5 -20.60 2.38 25.52
C VAL A 5 -21.85 2.28 24.64
N PHE A 6 -21.90 2.98 23.51
CA PHE A 6 -23.06 3.01 22.59
C PHE A 6 -22.73 2.61 21.14
N ARG A 7 -21.57 2.00 20.89
CA ARG A 7 -21.18 1.60 19.54
C ARG A 7 -21.69 0.20 19.24
N GLU A 8 -22.46 0.05 18.16
CA GLU A 8 -22.90 -1.25 17.68
C GLU A 8 -21.71 -2.20 17.42
N ASN A 9 -21.84 -3.44 17.88
CA ASN A 9 -20.82 -4.46 17.71
C ASN A 9 -20.74 -4.94 16.26
N ARG A 10 -19.73 -4.46 15.52
CA ARG A 10 -19.45 -4.88 14.14
C ARG A 10 -18.42 -6.02 14.04
N VAL A 11 -17.99 -6.61 15.17
CA VAL A 11 -17.02 -7.71 15.16
C VAL A 11 -17.52 -8.90 14.34
N PRO A 12 -18.76 -9.40 14.51
CA PRO A 12 -19.27 -10.51 13.70
C PRO A 12 -19.33 -10.17 12.19
N HIS A 13 -19.58 -8.90 11.85
CA HIS A 13 -19.58 -8.44 10.45
C HIS A 13 -18.19 -8.59 9.82
N TYR A 14 -17.14 -8.11 10.49
CA TYR A 14 -15.78 -8.25 10.00
C TYR A 14 -15.30 -9.71 10.04
N GLN A 15 -15.66 -10.48 11.06
CA GLN A 15 -15.35 -11.92 11.12
C GLN A 15 -15.90 -12.65 9.89
N ARG A 16 -17.17 -12.43 9.52
CA ARG A 16 -17.75 -13.02 8.29
C ARG A 16 -17.02 -12.57 7.03
N MET A 17 -16.69 -11.27 6.92
CA MET A 17 -15.97 -10.72 5.78
C MET A 17 -14.57 -11.32 5.62
N PHE A 18 -13.79 -11.40 6.70
CA PHE A 18 -12.41 -11.89 6.65
C PHE A 18 -12.29 -13.41 6.67
N GLN A 19 -13.27 -14.14 7.21
CA GLN A 19 -13.27 -15.61 7.22
C GLN A 19 -13.89 -16.22 5.95
N LYS A 20 -14.54 -15.42 5.11
CA LYS A 20 -15.08 -15.88 3.83
C LYS A 20 -13.99 -16.50 2.95
N LYS A 21 -14.23 -17.72 2.45
CA LYS A 21 -13.29 -18.52 1.64
C LYS A 21 -13.30 -18.11 0.16
N ASP A 22 -12.97 -16.85 -0.11
CA ASP A 22 -12.97 -16.27 -1.46
C ASP A 22 -11.60 -16.41 -2.19
N GLY A 23 -10.64 -17.14 -1.62
CA GLY A 23 -9.26 -17.24 -2.15
C GLY A 23 -8.42 -15.96 -2.06
N ASN A 24 -9.04 -14.82 -1.75
CA ASN A 24 -8.36 -13.54 -1.63
C ASN A 24 -7.47 -13.47 -0.37
N ARG A 25 -6.30 -12.86 -0.54
CA ARG A 25 -5.38 -12.54 0.57
C ARG A 25 -6.05 -11.63 1.58
N VAL A 26 -5.71 -11.77 2.86
CA VAL A 26 -6.30 -11.00 3.98
C VAL A 26 -6.32 -9.50 3.70
N PHE A 27 -5.21 -8.96 3.19
CA PHE A 27 -5.11 -7.54 2.92
C PHE A 27 -6.03 -7.06 1.80
N MET A 28 -6.51 -7.92 0.89
CA MET A 28 -7.42 -7.56 -0.23
C MET A 28 -8.90 -7.76 0.08
N LYS A 29 -9.27 -8.27 1.26
CA LYS A 29 -10.66 -8.68 1.55
C LYS A 29 -11.65 -7.54 1.72
N SER A 30 -11.18 -6.37 2.18
CA SER A 30 -12.05 -5.21 2.39
C SER A 30 -12.38 -4.50 1.06
N PRO A 31 -13.59 -3.95 0.87
CA PRO A 31 -13.93 -3.18 -0.33
C PRO A 31 -13.04 -1.94 -0.49
N ARG A 32 -12.62 -1.32 0.62
CA ARG A 32 -11.70 -0.17 0.61
C ARG A 32 -10.24 -0.55 0.37
N SER A 33 -9.92 -1.83 0.45
CA SER A 33 -8.54 -2.29 0.32
C SER A 33 -7.95 -1.92 -1.05
N LYS A 34 -8.68 -2.16 -2.14
CA LYS A 34 -8.19 -1.86 -3.50
C LYS A 34 -7.86 -0.38 -3.69
N LEU A 35 -8.70 0.50 -3.12
CA LEU A 35 -8.51 1.95 -3.18
C LEU A 35 -7.24 2.42 -2.46
N ILE A 36 -6.79 1.69 -1.44
CA ILE A 36 -5.58 2.02 -0.67
C ILE A 36 -4.36 1.32 -1.27
N LEU A 37 -4.49 0.05 -1.65
CA LEU A 37 -3.38 -0.77 -2.11
C LEU A 37 -2.89 -0.39 -3.50
N TYR A 38 -3.78 -0.03 -4.43
CA TYR A 38 -3.34 0.36 -5.77
C TYR A 38 -2.46 1.61 -5.80
N PRO A 39 -2.80 2.73 -5.14
CA PRO A 39 -1.88 3.87 -5.07
C PRO A 39 -0.61 3.52 -4.28
N TYR A 40 -0.69 2.70 -3.22
CA TYR A 40 0.50 2.24 -2.50
C TYR A 40 1.46 1.46 -3.42
N PHE A 41 0.96 0.50 -4.20
CA PHE A 41 1.81 -0.28 -5.12
C PHE A 41 2.38 0.56 -6.25
N PHE A 42 1.60 1.52 -6.76
CA PHE A 42 2.09 2.47 -7.76
C PHE A 42 3.25 3.32 -7.22
N LEU A 43 3.09 3.88 -6.02
CA LEU A 43 4.13 4.67 -5.38
C LEU A 43 5.37 3.83 -5.05
N MET A 44 5.19 2.61 -4.55
CA MET A 44 6.29 1.70 -4.23
C MET A 44 7.09 1.32 -5.49
N ALA A 45 6.41 0.97 -6.58
CA ALA A 45 7.07 0.71 -7.86
C ALA A 45 7.81 1.95 -8.37
N GLY A 46 7.15 3.12 -8.33
CA GLY A 46 7.73 4.39 -8.76
C GLY A 46 8.99 4.76 -7.98
N THR A 47 8.97 4.67 -6.65
CA THR A 47 10.13 5.04 -5.81
C THR A 47 11.27 4.03 -5.95
N LEU A 48 10.96 2.73 -6.07
CA LEU A 48 11.98 1.71 -6.32
C LEU A 48 12.67 1.93 -7.66
N SER A 49 11.92 2.08 -8.74
CA SER A 49 12.47 2.35 -10.08
C SER A 49 13.28 3.65 -10.10
N SER A 50 12.79 4.71 -9.45
CA SER A 50 13.49 5.98 -9.31
C SER A 50 14.82 5.85 -8.57
N SER A 51 14.84 5.09 -7.48
CA SER A 51 16.04 4.84 -6.68
C SER A 51 17.08 4.04 -7.45
N MET A 52 16.65 3.00 -8.17
CA MET A 52 17.54 2.20 -9.03
C MET A 52 18.09 3.02 -10.19
N TYR A 53 17.28 3.89 -10.80
CA TYR A 53 17.72 4.80 -11.86
C TYR A 53 18.83 5.74 -11.36
N MET A 54 18.60 6.41 -10.22
CA MET A 54 19.59 7.33 -9.65
C MET A 54 20.84 6.61 -9.16
N MET A 55 20.71 5.39 -8.62
CA MET A 55 21.86 4.55 -8.28
C MET A 55 22.73 4.26 -9.52
N GLY A 56 22.11 3.85 -10.64
CA GLY A 56 22.83 3.61 -11.89
C GLY A 56 23.50 4.88 -12.43
N ARG A 57 22.82 6.02 -12.36
CA ARG A 57 23.37 7.33 -12.75
C ARG A 57 24.56 7.73 -11.87
N LEU A 58 24.49 7.51 -10.55
CA LEU A 58 25.56 7.78 -9.60
C LEU A 58 26.81 6.93 -9.87
N VAL A 59 26.65 5.66 -10.22
CA VAL A 59 27.77 4.78 -10.63
C VAL A 59 28.47 5.34 -11.87
N LEU A 60 27.73 5.96 -12.79
CA LEU A 60 28.27 6.62 -13.99
C LEU A 60 28.76 8.07 -13.73
N GLY A 61 28.74 8.54 -12.48
CA GLY A 61 29.22 9.86 -12.08
C GLY A 61 28.22 11.00 -12.22
N HIS A 62 26.97 10.74 -12.62
CA HIS A 62 25.93 11.76 -12.72
C HIS A 62 25.23 11.94 -11.37
N LYS A 63 25.17 13.19 -10.87
CA LYS A 63 24.59 13.53 -9.56
C LYS A 63 23.15 14.03 -9.65
N THR A 64 22.68 14.32 -10.86
CA THR A 64 21.35 14.90 -11.11
C THR A 64 20.49 13.98 -11.98
N TRP A 65 19.17 14.14 -11.86
CA TRP A 65 18.18 13.35 -12.61
C TRP A 65 18.28 13.54 -14.13
N PHE A 66 18.47 14.78 -14.59
CA PHE A 66 18.47 15.14 -16.02
C PHE A 66 19.66 16.05 -16.38
N GLY A 67 20.84 15.76 -15.87
CA GLY A 67 22.04 16.56 -16.13
C GLY A 67 23.32 15.72 -16.12
N GLN A 68 24.40 16.33 -16.61
CA GLN A 68 25.74 15.72 -16.62
C GLN A 68 26.52 15.97 -15.33
N GLY A 69 26.08 16.94 -14.50
CA GLY A 69 26.77 17.36 -13.26
C GLY A 69 26.63 16.39 -12.11
#